data_AF-A0A847JMK4-F1
#
_entry.id   AF-A0A847JMK4-F1
#
_cell.length_a   1.000
_cell.length_b   1.000
_cell.length_c   1.000
_cell.angle_alpha   90.00
_cell.angle_beta   90.00
_cell.angle_gamma   90.00
#
_symmetry.space_group_name_H-M   'P 1'
#
loop_
_entity.id
_entity.type
_entity.pdbx_description
1 polymer ?
#
loop_
_entity_poly.entity_id
_entity_poly.type
_entity_poly.pdbx_seq_one_letter_code
_entity_poly.pdbx_strand_id
1 'polypeptide(L)'
;AMLRLHQGYNLYNMGLTAGFLGLFAASLSHATGADILPIEIWGTAHSPILIALLPIVLLIALFCIVKEDPKNIVALFRHAYLDFRKILGMSGRLPSDFSDFVSTKGAFLNMIVLGLSFWLFMLIIEAPFNGPVLGGLFTILGFSFFGKHIKNVFPIVLGIVVAIFVFDKDLYEPGPLLAILFGTALAPLSGEFGPLLGFVAGFLHLVIVDRTCFWHGGMALYNNGFAAGLTATLIVSVIDWYRSSKVANKVE
;
A
#
# COMPACT_ATOMS: atom_id res chain seq x y z
N ALA A 1 17.36 -7.05 -7.42
CA ALA A 1 17.15 -8.40 -6.84
C ALA A 1 15.77 -8.51 -6.17
N MET A 2 15.46 -7.68 -5.17
CA MET A 2 14.20 -7.77 -4.40
C MET A 2 12.91 -7.68 -5.23
N LEU A 3 12.88 -6.85 -6.28
CA LEU A 3 11.72 -6.77 -7.18
C LEU A 3 11.36 -8.12 -7.83
N ARG A 4 12.36 -8.97 -8.11
CA ARG A 4 12.15 -10.29 -8.71
C ARG A 4 11.54 -11.28 -7.71
N LEU A 5 11.83 -11.12 -6.42
CA LEU A 5 11.35 -12.00 -5.34
C LEU A 5 9.82 -12.03 -5.28
N HIS A 6 9.20 -10.85 -5.34
CA HIS A 6 7.75 -10.69 -5.33
C HIS A 6 7.17 -10.39 -6.72
N GLN A 7 7.99 -10.51 -7.77
CA GLN A 7 7.65 -10.30 -9.18
C GLN A 7 6.85 -9.02 -9.52
N GLY A 8 7.05 -7.92 -8.80
CA GLY A 8 6.32 -6.67 -9.01
C GLY A 8 4.96 -6.54 -8.30
N TYR A 9 4.58 -7.52 -7.46
CA TYR A 9 3.30 -7.51 -6.72
C TYR A 9 3.31 -6.79 -5.36
N ASN A 10 4.46 -6.31 -4.90
CA ASN A 10 4.61 -5.40 -3.77
C ASN A 10 5.07 -4.05 -4.30
N LEU A 11 4.23 -3.03 -4.17
CA LEU A 11 4.57 -1.68 -4.61
C LEU A 11 5.68 -1.06 -3.74
N TYR A 12 5.81 -1.49 -2.49
CA TYR A 12 6.74 -0.92 -1.52
C TYR A 12 8.06 -1.70 -1.44
N ASN A 13 8.65 -1.99 -2.61
CA ASN A 13 9.88 -2.78 -2.70
C ASN A 13 11.08 -2.17 -1.92
N MET A 14 11.11 -0.85 -1.72
CA MET A 14 12.11 -0.21 -0.86
C MET A 14 11.96 -0.63 0.60
N GLY A 15 10.74 -0.81 1.10
CA GLY A 15 10.49 -1.34 2.44
C GLY A 15 10.95 -2.80 2.58
N LEU A 16 10.71 -3.65 1.56
CA LEU A 16 11.26 -5.00 1.52
C LEU A 16 12.79 -5.01 1.59
N THR A 17 13.43 -4.14 0.81
CA THR A 17 14.89 -4.04 0.80
C THR A 17 15.42 -3.57 2.16
N ALA A 18 14.83 -2.52 2.73
CA ALA A 18 15.24 -1.97 4.02
C ALA A 18 15.01 -2.95 5.18
N GLY A 19 13.86 -3.62 5.24
CA GLY A 19 13.56 -4.62 6.27
C GLY A 19 14.47 -5.84 6.17
N PHE A 20 14.79 -6.29 4.94
CA PHE A 20 15.75 -7.36 4.74
C PHE A 20 17.14 -6.97 5.25
N LEU A 21 17.63 -5.77 4.96
CA LEU A 21 18.90 -5.26 5.54
C LEU A 21 18.82 -5.12 7.06
N GLY A 22 17.69 -4.61 7.58
CA GLY A 22 17.45 -4.47 9.01
C GLY A 22 17.49 -5.80 9.76
N LEU A 23 17.00 -6.88 9.15
CA LEU A 23 17.08 -8.24 9.72
C LEU A 23 18.55 -8.65 9.96
N PHE A 24 19.42 -8.47 8.98
CA PHE A 24 20.85 -8.82 9.13
C PHE A 24 21.56 -7.92 10.13
N ALA A 25 21.29 -6.61 10.08
CA ALA A 25 21.84 -5.67 11.04
C ALA A 25 21.42 -6.01 12.48
N ALA A 26 20.14 -6.31 12.70
CA ALA A 26 19.61 -6.67 14.02
C ALA A 26 20.21 -7.98 14.51
N SER A 27 20.31 -8.97 13.63
CA SER A 27 20.87 -10.28 13.95
C SER A 27 22.36 -10.17 14.34
N LEU A 28 23.13 -9.34 13.65
CA LEU A 28 24.53 -9.09 14.00
C LEU A 28 24.66 -8.37 15.34
N SER A 29 23.82 -7.36 15.58
CA SER A 29 23.78 -6.63 16.86
C SER A 29 23.46 -7.59 18.03
N HIS A 30 22.42 -8.42 17.87
CA HIS A 30 22.04 -9.45 18.83
C HIS A 30 23.19 -10.43 19.10
N ALA A 31 23.88 -10.90 18.05
CA ALA A 31 25.03 -11.80 18.19
C ALA A 31 26.19 -11.19 18.99
N THR A 32 26.30 -9.86 19.05
CA THR A 32 27.28 -9.15 19.89
C THR A 32 26.78 -8.84 21.31
N GLY A 33 25.58 -9.29 21.67
CA GLY A 33 24.94 -9.00 22.95
C GLY A 33 24.29 -7.61 23.04
N ALA A 34 24.14 -6.92 21.92
CA ALA A 34 23.55 -5.58 21.84
C ALA A 34 22.15 -5.67 21.22
N ASP A 35 21.14 -5.92 22.03
CA ASP A 35 19.75 -5.97 21.56
C ASP A 35 19.22 -4.59 21.21
N ILE A 36 18.57 -4.51 20.04
CA ILE A 36 17.91 -3.29 19.57
C ILE A 36 16.44 -3.38 19.95
N LEU A 37 16.05 -2.55 20.91
CA LEU A 37 14.66 -2.49 21.37
C LEU A 37 13.87 -1.49 20.52
N PRO A 38 12.67 -1.88 20.03
CA PRO A 38 11.81 -0.97 19.31
C PRO A 38 11.33 0.15 20.25
N ILE A 39 11.35 1.38 19.74
CA ILE A 39 10.78 2.55 20.43
C ILE A 39 9.45 2.89 19.76
N GLU A 40 8.37 2.80 20.52
CA GLU A 40 7.03 3.17 20.06
C GLU A 40 6.62 4.52 20.65
N ILE A 41 6.90 5.58 19.90
CA ILE A 41 6.36 6.92 20.20
C ILE A 41 5.17 7.15 19.28
N TRP A 42 3.97 7.23 19.87
CA TRP A 42 2.73 7.45 19.14
C TRP A 42 2.07 8.76 19.55
N GLY A 43 1.97 9.69 18.61
CA GLY A 43 1.31 10.98 18.83
C GLY A 43 -0.19 10.87 18.62
N THR A 44 -0.98 11.22 19.63
CA THR A 44 -2.45 11.25 19.59
C THR A 44 -3.03 12.67 19.56
N ALA A 45 -2.17 13.69 19.65
CA ALA A 45 -2.62 15.08 19.68
C ALA A 45 -3.28 15.48 18.36
N HIS A 46 -4.49 16.05 18.43
CA HIS A 46 -5.19 16.58 17.27
C HIS A 46 -4.58 17.91 16.84
N SER A 47 -4.10 17.95 15.60
CA SER A 47 -3.54 19.14 14.99
C SER A 47 -4.27 19.44 13.68
N PRO A 48 -5.05 20.55 13.59
CA PRO A 48 -5.78 20.90 12.38
C PRO A 48 -4.88 21.03 11.15
N ILE A 49 -3.63 21.47 11.34
CA ILE A 49 -2.67 21.60 10.23
C ILE A 49 -2.31 20.24 9.65
N LEU A 50 -2.10 19.22 10.49
CA LEU A 50 -1.77 17.86 10.04
C LEU A 50 -2.95 17.24 9.27
N ILE A 51 -4.18 17.48 9.72
CA ILE A 51 -5.39 17.04 9.03
C ILE A 51 -5.54 17.72 7.65
N ALA A 52 -5.23 19.02 7.56
CA ALA A 52 -5.40 19.82 6.35
C ALA A 52 -4.33 19.58 5.27
N LEU A 53 -3.17 19.02 5.61
CA LEU A 53 -2.07 18.80 4.66
C LEU A 53 -2.49 17.96 3.45
N LEU A 54 -3.26 16.89 3.66
CA LEU A 54 -3.64 16.02 2.56
C LEU A 54 -4.63 16.69 1.60
N PRO A 55 -5.74 17.31 2.04
CA PRO A 55 -6.60 18.12 1.18
C PRO A 55 -5.84 19.17 0.37
N ILE A 56 -4.84 19.83 0.97
CA ILE A 56 -4.01 20.82 0.25
C ILE A 56 -3.28 20.18 -0.94
N VAL A 57 -2.64 19.02 -0.73
CA VAL A 57 -1.97 18.28 -1.82
C VAL A 57 -2.96 17.83 -2.90
N LEU A 58 -4.17 17.43 -2.50
CA LEU A 58 -5.21 17.02 -3.44
C LEU A 58 -5.77 18.20 -4.24
N LEU A 59 -5.85 19.40 -3.65
CA LEU A 59 -6.19 20.63 -4.37
C LEU A 59 -5.10 21.01 -5.37
N ILE A 60 -3.83 20.79 -5.05
CA ILE A 60 -2.72 20.97 -6.00
C ILE A 60 -2.86 19.98 -7.18
N ALA A 61 -3.17 18.71 -6.91
CA ALA A 61 -3.44 17.73 -7.95
C ALA A 61 -4.63 18.13 -8.84
N LEU A 62 -5.70 18.65 -8.25
CA LEU A 62 -6.86 19.17 -8.99
C LEU A 62 -6.48 20.37 -9.87
N PHE A 63 -5.66 21.28 -9.35
CA PHE A 63 -5.13 22.40 -10.11
C PHE A 63 -4.27 21.94 -11.29
N CYS A 64 -3.46 20.90 -11.13
CA CYS A 64 -2.69 20.29 -12.22
C CYS A 64 -3.58 19.77 -13.35
N ILE A 65 -4.75 19.20 -13.03
CA ILE A 65 -5.73 18.80 -14.05
C ILE A 65 -6.26 20.04 -14.77
N VAL A 66 -6.81 21.01 -14.03
CA VAL A 66 -7.48 22.20 -14.61
C VAL A 66 -6.55 23.04 -15.48
N LYS A 67 -5.25 23.09 -15.17
CA LYS A 67 -4.25 23.83 -15.95
C LYS A 67 -4.05 23.30 -17.38
N GLU A 68 -4.38 22.04 -17.66
CA GLU A 68 -4.19 21.42 -18.99
C GLU A 68 -5.06 22.08 -20.07
N ASP A 69 -6.34 22.36 -19.77
CA ASP A 69 -7.23 23.15 -20.63
C ASP A 69 -8.24 23.95 -19.78
N PRO A 70 -7.90 25.19 -19.38
CA PRO A 70 -8.76 26.00 -18.53
C PRO A 70 -10.03 26.51 -19.25
N LYS A 71 -10.11 26.43 -20.59
CA LYS A 71 -11.24 26.95 -21.36
C LYS A 71 -12.38 25.94 -21.46
N ASN A 72 -12.08 24.64 -21.44
CA ASN A 72 -13.07 23.56 -21.60
C ASN A 72 -13.11 22.59 -20.41
N ILE A 73 -13.34 23.12 -19.21
CA ILE A 73 -13.33 22.34 -17.95
C ILE A 73 -14.24 21.10 -18.00
N VAL A 74 -15.44 21.20 -18.58
CA VAL A 74 -16.39 20.07 -18.66
C VAL A 74 -15.83 18.92 -19.51
N ALA A 75 -15.26 19.23 -20.68
CA ALA A 75 -14.65 18.23 -21.54
C ALA A 75 -13.42 17.60 -20.87
N LEU A 76 -12.60 18.43 -20.23
CA LEU A 76 -11.41 18.01 -19.50
C LEU A 76 -11.72 16.97 -18.42
N PHE A 77 -12.70 17.25 -17.54
CA PHE A 77 -13.11 16.29 -16.51
C PHE A 77 -13.76 15.03 -17.09
N ARG A 78 -14.50 15.14 -18.20
CA ARG A 78 -15.03 13.97 -18.92
C ARG A 78 -13.89 13.07 -19.41
N HIS A 79 -12.85 13.64 -20.00
CA HIS A 79 -11.68 12.88 -20.44
C HIS A 79 -10.91 12.27 -19.27
N ALA A 80 -10.64 13.05 -18.21
CA ALA A 80 -9.99 12.55 -17.00
C ALA A 80 -10.76 11.38 -16.37
N TYR A 81 -12.09 11.45 -16.34
CA TYR A 81 -12.93 10.37 -15.85
C TYR A 81 -12.86 9.11 -16.71
N LEU A 82 -12.88 9.25 -18.04
CA LEU A 82 -12.73 8.11 -18.95
C LEU A 82 -11.36 7.43 -18.79
N ASP A 83 -10.30 8.22 -18.61
CA ASP A 83 -8.95 7.72 -18.36
C ASP A 83 -8.85 7.06 -16.98
N PHE A 84 -9.42 7.65 -15.94
CA PHE A 84 -9.55 7.02 -14.63
C PHE A 84 -10.28 5.67 -14.70
N ARG A 85 -11.34 5.56 -15.49
CA ARG A 85 -12.04 4.27 -15.70
C ARG A 85 -11.15 3.21 -16.35
N LYS A 86 -10.24 3.59 -17.25
CA LYS A 86 -9.24 2.66 -17.81
C LYS A 86 -8.27 2.20 -16.71
N ILE A 87 -7.80 3.12 -15.87
CA ILE A 87 -6.92 2.81 -14.73
C ILE A 87 -7.55 1.77 -13.80
N LEU A 88 -8.86 1.87 -13.51
CA LEU A 88 -9.58 0.89 -12.68
C LEU A 88 -9.60 -0.55 -13.23
N GLY A 89 -9.26 -0.73 -14.52
CA GLY A 89 -9.17 -2.03 -15.17
C GLY A 89 -7.76 -2.61 -15.20
N MET A 90 -6.75 -1.89 -14.71
CA MET A 90 -5.35 -2.32 -14.77
C MET A 90 -4.98 -3.15 -13.54
N SER A 91 -4.04 -4.07 -13.66
CA SER A 91 -3.59 -4.84 -12.50
C SER A 91 -2.78 -3.99 -11.51
N GLY A 92 -1.96 -3.08 -12.03
CA GLY A 92 -1.07 -2.24 -11.24
C GLY A 92 0.25 -2.93 -10.83
N ARG A 93 0.58 -4.06 -11.47
CA ARG A 93 1.86 -4.75 -11.26
C ARG A 93 3.04 -3.88 -11.71
N LEU A 94 4.08 -3.78 -10.88
CA LEU A 94 5.29 -3.01 -11.22
C LEU A 94 6.03 -3.60 -12.43
N PRO A 95 6.66 -2.75 -13.28
CA PRO A 95 6.74 -1.29 -13.17
C PRO A 95 5.58 -0.59 -13.91
N SER A 96 4.44 -0.42 -13.26
CA SER A 96 3.31 0.33 -13.81
C SER A 96 3.47 1.81 -13.56
N ASP A 97 3.19 2.63 -14.57
CA ASP A 97 3.03 4.08 -14.47
C ASP A 97 1.74 4.48 -15.19
N PHE A 98 0.73 4.92 -14.44
CA PHE A 98 -0.58 5.28 -14.99
C PHE A 98 -0.57 6.61 -15.76
N SER A 99 0.39 7.51 -15.49
CA SER A 99 0.54 8.73 -16.28
C SER A 99 0.99 8.41 -17.69
N ASP A 100 1.96 7.49 -17.81
CA ASP A 100 2.51 7.07 -19.09
C ASP A 100 1.59 6.08 -19.81
N PHE A 101 0.97 5.14 -19.08
CA PHE A 101 0.14 4.10 -19.70
C PHE A 101 -1.26 4.60 -20.09
N VAL A 102 -1.77 5.65 -19.44
CA VAL A 102 -3.12 6.16 -19.70
C VAL A 102 -3.11 7.66 -19.95
N SER A 103 -2.94 8.47 -18.90
CA SER A 103 -2.77 9.93 -19.00
C SER A 103 -2.46 10.54 -17.63
N THR A 104 -1.72 11.64 -17.65
CA THR A 104 -1.39 12.42 -16.45
C THR A 104 -2.65 12.89 -15.69
N LYS A 105 -3.67 13.40 -16.39
CA LYS A 105 -4.94 13.81 -15.76
C LYS A 105 -5.73 12.64 -15.17
N GLY A 106 -5.70 11.47 -15.80
CA GLY A 106 -6.31 10.26 -15.27
C GLY A 106 -5.62 9.80 -14.00
N ALA A 107 -4.29 9.84 -13.97
CA ALA A 107 -3.48 9.51 -12.80
C ALA A 107 -3.70 10.49 -11.63
N PHE A 108 -3.76 11.80 -11.90
CA PHE A 108 -4.14 12.79 -10.88
C PHE A 108 -5.57 12.58 -10.37
N LEU A 109 -6.54 12.24 -11.24
CA LEU A 109 -7.89 11.95 -10.79
C LEU A 109 -7.93 10.69 -9.91
N ASN A 110 -7.15 9.67 -10.26
CA ASN A 110 -6.99 8.47 -9.43
C ASN A 110 -6.38 8.80 -8.05
N MET A 111 -5.35 9.66 -8.01
CA MET A 111 -4.75 10.18 -6.79
C MET A 111 -5.77 10.89 -5.90
N ILE A 112 -6.60 11.76 -6.49
CA ILE A 112 -7.64 12.50 -5.76
C ILE A 112 -8.67 11.53 -5.17
N VAL A 113 -9.20 10.61 -5.98
CA VAL A 113 -10.22 9.66 -5.52
C VAL A 113 -9.66 8.77 -4.40
N LEU A 114 -8.49 8.17 -4.59
CA LEU A 114 -7.88 7.28 -3.61
C LEU A 114 -7.46 8.03 -2.34
N GLY A 115 -6.85 9.20 -2.51
CA GLY A 115 -6.42 10.07 -1.42
C GLY A 115 -7.57 10.55 -0.55
N LEU A 116 -8.64 11.09 -1.16
CA LEU A 116 -9.84 11.50 -0.42
C LEU A 116 -10.50 10.32 0.29
N SER A 117 -10.55 9.15 -0.34
CA SER A 117 -11.14 7.96 0.27
C SER A 117 -10.43 7.56 1.55
N PHE A 118 -9.09 7.51 1.54
CA PHE A 118 -8.32 7.18 2.74
C PHE A 118 -8.31 8.30 3.78
N TRP A 119 -8.28 9.55 3.34
CA TRP A 119 -8.39 10.70 4.25
C TRP A 119 -9.71 10.70 5.02
N LEU A 120 -10.83 10.56 4.30
CA LEU A 120 -12.15 10.46 4.90
C LEU A 120 -12.26 9.22 5.79
N PHE A 121 -11.73 8.08 5.35
CA PHE A 121 -11.73 6.87 6.16
C PHE A 121 -10.98 7.09 7.49
N MET A 122 -9.80 7.70 7.47
CA MET A 122 -9.05 8.05 8.69
C MET A 122 -9.82 9.03 9.59
N LEU A 123 -10.53 10.00 9.02
CA LEU A 123 -11.38 10.92 9.79
C LEU A 123 -12.57 10.22 10.45
N ILE A 124 -13.25 9.33 9.71
CA ILE A 124 -14.44 8.62 10.19
C ILE A 124 -14.09 7.71 11.37
N ILE A 125 -12.93 7.05 11.31
CA ILE A 125 -12.46 6.21 12.41
C ILE A 125 -11.73 7.03 13.49
N GLU A 126 -11.76 8.36 13.43
CA GLU A 126 -11.10 9.25 14.40
C GLU A 126 -9.60 8.95 14.62
N ALA A 127 -8.92 8.48 13.57
CA ALA A 127 -7.51 8.14 13.64
C ALA A 127 -6.64 9.37 13.94
N PRO A 128 -5.54 9.21 14.72
CA PRO A 128 -4.63 10.32 14.99
C PRO A 128 -3.84 10.69 13.74
N PHE A 129 -3.97 11.94 13.29
CA PHE A 129 -3.15 12.48 12.19
C PHE A 129 -1.76 12.86 12.71
N ASN A 130 -0.85 11.90 12.72
CA ASN A 130 0.54 12.05 13.12
C ASN A 130 1.52 11.74 11.97
N GLY A 131 2.83 11.80 12.22
CA GLY A 131 3.87 11.55 11.21
C GLY A 131 3.71 10.22 10.47
N PRO A 132 3.63 9.07 11.19
CA PRO A 132 3.41 7.77 10.56
C PRO A 132 2.14 7.68 9.69
N VAL A 133 1.01 8.20 10.18
CA VAL A 133 -0.27 8.20 9.43
C VAL A 133 -0.18 9.04 8.17
N LEU A 134 0.39 10.25 8.26
CA LEU A 134 0.63 11.10 7.09
C LEU A 134 1.61 10.46 6.11
N GLY A 135 2.66 9.80 6.61
CA GLY A 135 3.59 9.02 5.79
C GLY A 135 2.86 7.93 5.00
N GLY A 136 1.95 7.19 5.64
CA GLY A 136 1.10 6.20 4.99
C GLY A 136 0.19 6.81 3.92
N LEU A 137 -0.49 7.90 4.23
CA LEU A 137 -1.37 8.60 3.28
C LEU A 137 -0.60 9.17 2.09
N PHE A 138 0.54 9.83 2.29
CA PHE A 138 1.37 10.33 1.20
C PHE A 138 1.98 9.20 0.36
N THR A 139 2.28 8.06 0.98
CA THR A 139 2.69 6.87 0.23
C THR A 139 1.55 6.36 -0.67
N ILE A 140 0.30 6.36 -0.19
CA ILE A 140 -0.86 6.04 -1.02
C ILE A 140 -0.99 7.03 -2.20
N LEU A 141 -0.80 8.33 -1.97
CA LEU A 141 -0.83 9.34 -3.04
C LEU A 141 0.29 9.14 -4.08
N GLY A 142 1.51 8.83 -3.65
CA GLY A 142 2.59 8.57 -4.59
C GLY A 142 2.31 7.33 -5.44
N PHE A 143 1.93 6.23 -4.79
CA PHE A 143 1.68 4.97 -5.49
C PHE A 143 0.33 4.88 -6.20
N SER A 144 -0.54 5.90 -6.11
CA SER A 144 -1.70 6.01 -7.00
C SER A 144 -1.29 6.28 -8.45
N PHE A 145 -0.06 6.71 -8.71
CA PHE A 145 0.52 6.76 -10.05
C PHE A 145 1.09 5.42 -10.48
N PHE A 146 1.59 4.63 -9.52
CA PHE A 146 2.44 3.47 -9.78
C PHE A 146 1.79 2.12 -9.46
N GLY A 147 0.46 2.00 -9.58
CA GLY A 147 -0.20 0.70 -9.51
C GLY A 147 -1.38 0.57 -8.55
N LYS A 148 -1.77 1.63 -7.84
CA LYS A 148 -2.94 1.59 -6.93
C LYS A 148 -4.13 2.33 -7.48
N HIS A 149 -5.29 1.74 -7.35
CA HIS A 149 -6.56 2.43 -7.55
C HIS A 149 -7.61 1.86 -6.58
N ILE A 150 -8.75 2.53 -6.44
CA ILE A 150 -9.72 2.16 -5.39
C ILE A 150 -10.17 0.69 -5.48
N LYS A 151 -10.39 0.18 -6.70
CA LYS A 151 -10.86 -1.20 -6.92
C LYS A 151 -9.84 -2.28 -6.51
N ASN A 152 -8.54 -2.08 -6.72
CA ASN A 152 -7.54 -3.10 -6.34
C ASN A 152 -7.09 -2.96 -4.88
N VAL A 153 -7.18 -1.75 -4.30
CA VAL A 153 -6.88 -1.51 -2.89
C VAL A 153 -7.98 -2.01 -1.96
N PHE A 154 -9.26 -1.83 -2.31
CA PHE A 154 -10.38 -2.13 -1.42
C PHE A 154 -10.37 -3.56 -0.86
N PRO A 155 -10.15 -4.63 -1.66
CA PRO A 155 -10.11 -5.99 -1.11
C PRO A 155 -8.96 -6.21 -0.13
N ILE A 156 -7.80 -5.57 -0.34
CA ILE A 156 -6.66 -5.63 0.59
C ILE A 156 -7.06 -5.06 1.95
N VAL A 157 -7.61 -3.84 1.96
CA VAL A 157 -8.02 -3.17 3.21
C VAL A 157 -9.10 -3.98 3.91
N LEU A 158 -10.06 -4.52 3.17
CA LEU A 158 -11.10 -5.38 3.74
C LEU A 158 -10.50 -6.62 4.42
N GLY A 159 -9.51 -7.26 3.80
CA GLY A 159 -8.79 -8.39 4.39
C GLY A 159 -8.09 -8.02 5.70
N ILE A 160 -7.44 -6.86 5.74
CA ILE A 160 -6.75 -6.35 6.95
C ILE A 160 -7.78 -6.07 8.05
N VAL A 161 -8.86 -5.35 7.75
CA VAL A 161 -9.90 -5.02 8.72
C VAL A 161 -10.56 -6.27 9.29
N VAL A 162 -10.85 -7.27 8.45
CA VAL A 162 -11.38 -8.56 8.94
C VAL A 162 -10.35 -9.25 9.84
N ALA A 163 -9.07 -9.26 9.48
CA ALA A 163 -8.03 -9.83 10.33
C ALA A 163 -7.91 -9.11 11.69
N ILE A 164 -8.08 -7.78 11.73
CA ILE A 164 -8.10 -7.00 12.98
C ILE A 164 -9.20 -7.53 13.90
N PHE A 165 -10.43 -7.68 13.39
CA PHE A 165 -11.55 -8.20 14.19
C PHE A 165 -11.41 -9.68 14.56
N VAL A 166 -10.93 -10.51 13.64
CA VAL A 166 -10.75 -11.97 13.90
C VAL A 166 -9.73 -12.22 15.00
N PHE A 167 -8.69 -11.40 15.09
CA PHE A 167 -7.64 -11.53 16.11
C PHE A 167 -7.80 -10.58 17.29
N ASP A 168 -8.99 -9.96 17.45
CA ASP A 168 -9.33 -9.05 18.55
C ASP A 168 -8.27 -7.95 18.77
N LYS A 169 -7.78 -7.38 17.67
CA LYS A 169 -6.81 -6.28 17.71
C LYS A 169 -7.52 -4.94 17.79
N ASP A 170 -6.90 -4.00 18.48
CA ASP A 170 -7.39 -2.64 18.55
C ASP A 170 -7.09 -1.89 17.23
N LEU A 171 -8.13 -1.42 16.55
CA LEU A 171 -8.03 -0.63 15.32
C LEU A 171 -7.22 0.67 15.50
N TYR A 172 -7.21 1.22 16.70
CA TYR A 172 -6.58 2.50 17.05
C TYR A 172 -5.08 2.36 17.37
N GLU A 173 -4.59 1.12 17.54
CA GLU A 173 -3.17 0.88 17.78
C GLU A 173 -2.30 1.19 16.55
N PRO A 174 -1.04 1.59 16.75
CA PRO A 174 -0.11 1.91 15.66
C PRO A 174 -0.01 0.80 14.62
N GLY A 175 0.11 -0.47 15.05
CA GLY A 175 0.28 -1.61 14.17
C GLY A 175 -0.88 -1.78 13.18
N PRO A 176 -2.13 -2.01 13.67
CA PRO A 176 -3.33 -2.14 12.84
C PRO A 176 -3.58 -0.94 11.91
N LEU A 177 -3.44 0.29 12.41
CA LEU A 177 -3.67 1.48 11.60
C LEU A 177 -2.65 1.62 10.45
N LEU A 178 -1.36 1.39 10.74
CA LEU A 178 -0.31 1.40 9.73
C LEU A 178 -0.44 0.21 8.77
N ALA A 179 -0.95 -0.94 9.24
CA ALA A 179 -1.27 -2.07 8.38
C ALA A 179 -2.32 -1.69 7.34
N ILE A 180 -3.39 -0.98 7.71
CA ILE A 180 -4.41 -0.52 6.76
C ILE A 180 -3.81 0.41 5.70
N LEU A 181 -3.02 1.39 6.10
CA LEU A 181 -2.44 2.38 5.18
C LEU A 181 -1.39 1.74 4.26
N PHE A 182 -0.44 1.01 4.84
CA PHE A 182 0.70 0.51 4.09
C PHE A 182 0.47 -0.88 3.48
N GLY A 183 -0.44 -1.69 3.99
CA GLY A 183 -0.81 -2.98 3.40
C GLY A 183 -1.36 -2.84 1.97
N THR A 184 -1.87 -1.66 1.61
CA THR A 184 -2.24 -1.30 0.24
C THR A 184 -1.12 -1.49 -0.80
N ALA A 185 0.14 -1.69 -0.37
CA ALA A 185 1.24 -2.12 -1.24
C ALA A 185 0.94 -3.39 -2.05
N LEU A 186 0.05 -4.25 -1.54
CA LEU A 186 -0.36 -5.52 -2.12
C LEU A 186 -1.49 -5.38 -3.16
N ALA A 187 -1.93 -4.15 -3.44
CA ALA A 187 -2.97 -3.87 -4.42
C ALA A 187 -2.78 -4.60 -5.78
N PRO A 188 -1.55 -4.77 -6.32
CA PRO A 188 -1.37 -5.50 -7.56
C PRO A 188 -1.80 -6.97 -7.52
N LEU A 189 -1.75 -7.65 -6.37
CA LEU A 189 -2.26 -9.02 -6.23
C LEU A 189 -3.77 -9.08 -6.48
N SER A 190 -4.49 -8.11 -5.93
CA SER A 190 -5.94 -7.95 -6.14
C SER A 190 -6.26 -7.60 -7.59
N GLY A 191 -5.48 -6.70 -8.19
CA GLY A 191 -5.67 -6.26 -9.57
C GLY A 191 -5.40 -7.38 -10.59
N GLU A 192 -4.38 -8.21 -10.36
CA GLU A 192 -4.00 -9.29 -11.29
C GLU A 192 -4.83 -10.56 -11.08
N PHE A 193 -4.97 -11.00 -9.82
CA PHE A 193 -5.53 -12.31 -9.51
C PHE A 193 -6.95 -12.25 -8.92
N GLY A 194 -7.50 -11.04 -8.81
CA GLY A 194 -8.88 -10.80 -8.39
C GLY A 194 -9.04 -10.50 -6.89
N PRO A 195 -10.25 -10.04 -6.50
CA PRO A 195 -10.50 -9.48 -5.18
C PRO A 195 -10.34 -10.49 -4.05
N LEU A 196 -10.63 -11.79 -4.28
CA LEU A 196 -10.45 -12.82 -3.25
C LEU A 196 -8.99 -12.97 -2.83
N LEU A 197 -8.07 -13.00 -3.81
CA LEU A 197 -6.64 -13.06 -3.50
C LEU A 197 -6.14 -11.75 -2.88
N GLY A 198 -6.71 -10.61 -3.28
CA GLY A 198 -6.50 -9.35 -2.58
C GLY A 198 -6.89 -9.43 -1.09
N PHE A 199 -8.09 -9.93 -0.80
CA PHE A 199 -8.57 -10.12 0.56
C PHE A 199 -7.64 -11.02 1.39
N VAL A 200 -7.26 -12.19 0.85
CA VAL A 200 -6.33 -13.10 1.52
C VAL A 200 -4.97 -12.44 1.76
N ALA A 201 -4.46 -11.68 0.78
CA ALA A 201 -3.20 -10.94 0.93
C ALA A 201 -3.27 -9.90 2.06
N GLY A 202 -4.36 -9.14 2.14
CA GLY A 202 -4.58 -8.20 3.22
C GLY A 202 -4.67 -8.88 4.59
N PHE A 203 -5.40 -10.00 4.68
CA PHE A 203 -5.52 -10.77 5.90
C PHE A 203 -4.15 -11.27 6.39
N LEU A 204 -3.36 -11.88 5.49
CA LEU A 204 -2.02 -12.38 5.81
C LEU A 204 -1.03 -11.26 6.14
N HIS A 205 -1.16 -10.09 5.50
CA HIS A 205 -0.31 -8.94 5.77
C HIS A 205 -0.35 -8.53 7.24
N LEU A 206 -1.54 -8.48 7.85
CA LEU A 206 -1.68 -8.15 9.28
C LEU A 206 -0.98 -9.17 10.17
N VAL A 207 -1.08 -10.46 9.85
CA VAL A 207 -0.44 -11.55 10.61
C VAL A 207 1.08 -11.44 10.52
N ILE A 208 1.61 -11.11 9.35
CA ILE A 208 3.05 -11.02 9.12
C ILE A 208 3.64 -9.75 9.74
N VAL A 209 3.01 -8.59 9.53
CA VAL A 209 3.57 -7.30 9.95
C VAL A 209 3.75 -7.17 11.46
N ASP A 210 2.87 -7.83 12.21
CA ASP A 210 2.90 -7.92 13.68
C ASP A 210 4.16 -8.61 14.21
N ARG A 211 4.76 -9.49 13.41
CA ARG A 211 5.94 -10.28 13.79
C ARG A 211 7.22 -9.66 13.24
N THR A 212 7.17 -9.10 12.04
CA THR A 212 8.38 -8.64 11.33
C THR A 212 9.06 -7.44 12.01
N CYS A 213 8.33 -6.62 12.77
CA CYS A 213 8.92 -5.47 13.46
C CYS A 213 10.04 -5.90 14.42
N PHE A 214 9.78 -6.97 15.19
CA PHE A 214 10.74 -7.52 16.15
C PHE A 214 11.96 -8.16 15.47
N TRP A 215 11.80 -8.70 14.26
CA TRP A 215 12.90 -9.36 13.55
C TRP A 215 14.03 -8.39 13.20
N HIS A 216 13.72 -7.11 13.02
CA HIS A 216 14.70 -6.07 12.73
C HIS A 216 14.82 -5.05 13.88
N GLY A 217 14.36 -5.38 15.08
CA GLY A 217 14.43 -4.53 16.27
C GLY A 217 13.82 -3.13 16.09
N GLY A 218 12.81 -2.98 15.24
CA GLY A 218 12.22 -1.66 14.94
C GLY A 218 13.05 -0.72 14.06
N MET A 219 14.24 -1.13 13.58
CA MET A 219 15.09 -0.25 12.75
C MET A 219 14.47 0.14 11.40
N ALA A 220 13.70 -0.76 10.79
CA ALA A 220 13.00 -0.45 9.56
C ALA A 220 11.64 0.20 9.88
N LEU A 221 11.62 1.54 9.90
CA LEU A 221 10.37 2.32 10.02
C LEU A 221 9.36 1.97 8.93
N TYR A 222 9.85 1.45 7.79
CA TYR A 222 9.03 0.95 6.69
C TYR A 222 8.72 -0.56 6.79
N ASN A 223 8.56 -1.11 8.01
CA ASN A 223 8.28 -2.53 8.28
C ASN A 223 7.10 -3.06 7.45
N ASN A 224 6.06 -2.27 7.24
CA ASN A 224 4.92 -2.68 6.42
C ASN A 224 5.32 -3.01 4.97
N GLY A 225 6.29 -2.32 4.38
CA GLY A 225 6.79 -2.66 3.05
C GLY A 225 7.58 -3.97 3.04
N PHE A 226 8.22 -4.32 4.16
CA PHE A 226 8.88 -5.61 4.37
C PHE A 226 7.87 -6.75 4.51
N ALA A 227 6.89 -6.61 5.40
CA ALA A 227 5.79 -7.56 5.57
C ALA A 227 5.00 -7.78 4.28
N ALA A 228 4.66 -6.71 3.55
CA ALA A 228 4.01 -6.81 2.25
C ALA A 228 4.88 -7.55 1.23
N GLY A 229 6.19 -7.31 1.21
CA GLY A 229 7.12 -8.03 0.35
C GLY A 229 7.13 -9.54 0.60
N LEU A 230 7.18 -9.96 1.88
CA LEU A 230 7.09 -11.36 2.28
C LEU A 230 5.73 -11.97 1.91
N THR A 231 4.64 -11.24 2.19
CA THR A 231 3.27 -11.65 1.85
C THR A 231 3.10 -11.88 0.35
N ALA A 232 3.53 -10.92 -0.47
CA ALA A 232 3.48 -11.04 -1.92
C ALA A 232 4.33 -12.20 -2.43
N THR A 233 5.53 -12.38 -1.89
CA THR A 233 6.43 -13.48 -2.27
C THR A 233 5.80 -14.84 -1.98
N LEU A 234 5.21 -15.01 -0.79
CA LEU A 234 4.52 -16.24 -0.41
C LEU A 234 3.39 -16.57 -1.40
N ILE A 235 2.49 -15.62 -1.64
CA ILE A 235 1.32 -15.81 -2.50
C ILE A 235 1.77 -16.14 -3.94
N VAL A 236 2.71 -15.38 -4.48
CA VAL A 236 3.21 -15.59 -5.84
C VAL A 236 3.89 -16.95 -5.97
N SER A 237 4.70 -17.36 -4.98
CA SER A 237 5.36 -18.66 -4.98
C SER A 237 4.36 -19.82 -5.00
N VAL A 238 3.27 -19.72 -4.23
CA VAL A 238 2.20 -20.73 -4.21
C VAL A 238 1.47 -20.78 -5.56
N ILE A 239 1.17 -19.61 -6.16
CA ILE A 239 0.51 -19.52 -7.46
C ILE A 239 1.39 -20.15 -8.55
N ASP A 240 2.68 -19.84 -8.58
CA ASP A 240 3.62 -20.35 -9.58
C ASP A 240 3.84 -21.85 -9.45
N TRP A 241 3.96 -22.35 -8.22
CA TRP A 241 4.02 -23.79 -7.95
C TRP A 241 2.78 -24.52 -8.46
N TYR A 242 1.58 -23.99 -8.16
CA TYR A 242 0.32 -24.58 -8.62
C TYR A 242 0.21 -24.61 -10.15
N ARG A 243 0.59 -23.52 -10.82
CA ARG A 243 0.59 -23.43 -12.28
C ARG A 243 1.57 -24.43 -12.90
N SER A 244 2.78 -24.53 -12.35
CA SER A 244 3.81 -25.46 -12.85
C SER A 244 3.40 -26.93 -12.69
N SER A 245 2.77 -27.27 -11.56
CA SER A 245 2.29 -28.63 -11.29
C SER A 245 1.16 -29.05 -12.23
N LYS A 246 0.24 -28.13 -12.57
CA LYS A 246 -0.83 -28.40 -13.54
C LYS A 246 -0.33 -28.62 -14.96
N VAL A 247 0.76 -27.97 -15.34
CA VAL A 247 1.38 -28.17 -16.66
C VAL A 247 2.03 -29.56 -16.71
N ALA A 248 2.74 -29.97 -15.67
CA ALA A 248 3.32 -31.31 -15.59
C ALA A 248 2.27 -32.43 -15.74
N ASN A 249 1.15 -32.32 -15.01
CA ASN A 249 0.06 -33.31 -15.06
C ASN A 249 -0.75 -33.32 -16.38
N LYS A 250 -0.52 -32.39 -17.31
CA LYS A 250 -1.14 -32.38 -18.65
C LYS A 250 -0.25 -33.01 -19.73
N VAL A 251 1.02 -33.24 -19.42
CA VAL A 251 2.02 -33.80 -20.36
C VAL A 251 2.20 -35.31 -20.14
N GLU A 252 1.78 -35.82 -18.98
CA GLU A 252 1.57 -37.25 -18.70
C GLU A 252 0.18 -37.72 -19.17
#